data_AF-A0A7C7X1T1-F1
#
_entry.id   AF-A0A7C7X1T1-F1
#
_cell.length_a   1.000
_cell.length_b   1.000
_cell.length_c   1.000
_cell.angle_alpha   90.00
_cell.angle_beta   90.00
_cell.angle_gamma   90.00
#
_symmetry.space_group_name_H-M   'P 1'
#
loop_
_entity.id
_entity.type
_entity.pdbx_description
1 polymer ?
#
loop_
_entity_poly.entity_id
_entity_poly.type
_entity_poly.pdbx_seq_one_letter_code
_entity_poly.pdbx_strand_id
1 'polypeptide(L)'
;MAWVVILIAAKSLKLEKHGFELKAYSLTYKNTQVQSVLSKILTRTRRGIRVFADVSVVAGFLMMGFAFWFLLNNLSNFFVEPTEFAELTVLIPGVTLTSAPAIAYFLISIPIVLVIHEGAHGIVASLEKIKIKTGGFVVFIALFAGFVEPDEEEFDKAKKISKLRVIGAGATANVIFAF
;
A
#
# COMPACT_ATOMS: atom_id res chain seq x y z
N MET A 1 -5.94 -20.44 17.27
CA MET A 1 -6.48 -19.80 18.49
C MET A 1 -6.74 -18.30 18.27
N ALA A 2 -5.72 -17.47 18.02
CA ALA A 2 -5.88 -16.02 17.84
C ALA A 2 -6.87 -15.60 16.73
N TRP A 3 -6.83 -16.25 15.56
CA TRP A 3 -7.74 -15.97 14.44
C TRP A 3 -9.22 -16.23 14.79
N VAL A 4 -9.49 -17.28 15.57
CA VAL A 4 -10.84 -17.61 16.04
C VAL A 4 -11.35 -16.54 17.01
N VAL A 5 -10.49 -16.02 17.88
CA VAL A 5 -10.82 -14.90 18.79
C VAL A 5 -11.13 -13.62 18.00
N ILE A 6 -10.34 -13.31 16.96
CA ILE A 6 -10.57 -12.15 16.09
C ILE A 6 -11.92 -12.27 15.37
N LEU A 7 -12.24 -13.44 14.81
CA LEU A 7 -13.53 -13.67 14.14
C LEU A 7 -14.71 -13.58 15.11
N ILE A 8 -14.58 -14.15 16.32
CA ILE A 8 -15.63 -14.07 17.35
C ILE A 8 -15.83 -12.62 17.81
N ALA A 9 -14.74 -11.87 18.05
CA ALA A 9 -14.80 -10.46 18.43
C ALA A 9 -15.44 -9.60 17.31
N ALA A 10 -15.03 -9.81 16.06
CA ALA A 10 -15.57 -9.10 14.91
C ALA A 10 -17.07 -9.38 14.69
N LYS A 11 -17.49 -10.64 14.88
CA LYS A 11 -18.89 -11.06 14.81
C LYS A 11 -19.70 -10.51 15.99
N SER A 12 -19.13 -10.49 17.19
CA SER A 12 -19.76 -9.92 18.39
C SER A 12 -19.96 -8.41 18.28
N LEU A 13 -19.03 -7.70 17.64
CA LEU A 13 -19.10 -6.26 17.38
C LEU A 13 -20.01 -5.91 16.18
N LYS A 14 -20.61 -6.90 15.50
CA LYS A 14 -21.46 -6.72 14.32
C LYS A 14 -20.80 -5.82 13.26
N LEU A 15 -19.50 -6.01 13.04
CA LEU A 15 -18.71 -5.21 12.10
C LEU A 15 -19.24 -5.31 10.65
N GLU A 16 -19.99 -6.37 10.34
CA GLU A 16 -20.71 -6.52 9.06
C GLU A 16 -21.65 -5.34 8.76
N LYS A 17 -22.23 -4.70 9.80
CA LYS A 17 -23.08 -3.52 9.64
C LYS A 17 -22.31 -2.24 9.32
N HIS A 18 -20.98 -2.26 9.40
CA HIS A 18 -20.09 -1.11 9.24
C HIS A 18 -19.18 -1.25 8.00
N GLY A 19 -19.54 -2.11 7.04
CA GLY A 19 -18.78 -2.27 5.80
C GLY A 19 -17.63 -3.28 5.86
N PHE A 20 -17.62 -4.15 6.88
CA PHE A 20 -16.67 -5.27 6.97
C PHE A 20 -17.26 -6.54 6.35
N GLU A 21 -16.56 -7.11 5.38
CA GLU A 21 -16.82 -8.46 4.87
C GLU A 21 -15.94 -9.46 5.63
N LEU A 22 -16.60 -10.37 6.36
CA LEU A 22 -15.96 -11.45 7.10
C LEU A 22 -15.98 -12.74 6.25
N LYS A 23 -14.82 -13.28 5.93
CA LYS A 23 -14.66 -14.64 5.38
C LYS A 23 -13.85 -15.47 6.36
N ALA A 24 -13.91 -16.81 6.22
CA ALA A 24 -13.26 -17.74 7.14
C ALA A 24 -11.77 -17.44 7.41
N TYR A 25 -11.05 -16.92 6.42
CA TYR A 25 -9.62 -16.60 6.51
C TYR A 25 -9.28 -15.13 6.21
N SER A 26 -10.28 -14.27 6.00
CA SER A 26 -10.03 -12.85 5.71
C SER A 26 -11.03 -11.91 6.34
N LEU A 27 -10.56 -10.76 6.81
CA LEU A 27 -11.36 -9.59 7.18
C LEU A 27 -11.10 -8.50 6.13
N THR A 28 -12.13 -8.05 5.43
CA THR A 28 -12.02 -6.95 4.46
C THR A 28 -12.87 -5.79 4.92
N TYR A 29 -12.31 -4.60 4.96
CA TYR A 29 -13.05 -3.36 5.15
C TYR A 29 -13.10 -2.60 3.82
N LYS A 30 -14.29 -2.20 3.38
CA LYS A 30 -14.48 -1.36 2.19
C LYS A 30 -15.13 -0.05 2.58
N ASN A 31 -14.58 1.05 2.07
CA ASN A 31 -15.11 2.39 2.26
C ASN A 31 -15.25 3.10 0.91
N THR A 32 -16.49 3.44 0.55
CA THR A 32 -16.82 4.19 -0.67
C THR A 32 -16.61 5.70 -0.52
N GLN A 33 -16.46 6.20 0.71
CA GLN A 33 -16.23 7.62 1.00
C GLN A 33 -14.78 8.06 0.76
N VAL A 34 -13.87 7.13 0.45
CA VAL A 34 -12.47 7.44 0.16
C VAL A 34 -12.34 8.51 -0.93
N GLN A 35 -13.13 8.41 -2.00
CA GLN A 35 -13.16 9.40 -3.09
C GLN A 35 -13.46 10.82 -2.58
N SER A 36 -14.42 10.98 -1.68
CA SER A 36 -14.85 12.31 -1.22
C SER A 36 -13.81 12.94 -0.30
N VAL A 37 -13.18 12.13 0.57
CA VAL A 37 -12.07 12.54 1.44
C VAL A 37 -10.88 13.01 0.60
N LEU A 38 -10.45 12.19 -0.37
CA LEU A 38 -9.31 12.50 -1.24
C LEU A 38 -9.58 13.75 -2.09
N SER A 39 -10.78 13.86 -2.66
CA SER A 39 -11.18 15.05 -3.41
C SER A 39 -11.14 16.32 -2.57
N LYS A 40 -11.59 16.25 -1.30
CA LYS A 40 -11.56 17.38 -0.36
C LYS A 40 -10.14 17.80 0.03
N ILE A 41 -9.23 16.84 0.21
CA ILE A 41 -7.81 17.13 0.45
C ILE A 41 -7.20 17.77 -0.80
N LEU A 42 -7.53 17.23 -1.98
CA LEU A 42 -6.99 17.68 -3.26
C LEU A 42 -7.40 19.12 -3.59
N THR A 43 -8.62 19.55 -3.28
CA THR A 43 -9.04 20.96 -3.55
C THR A 43 -8.14 21.97 -2.85
N ARG A 44 -7.61 21.64 -1.66
CA ARG A 44 -6.71 22.50 -0.89
C ARG A 44 -5.24 22.33 -1.27
N THR A 45 -4.83 21.14 -1.69
CA THR A 45 -3.41 20.75 -1.90
C THR A 45 -3.01 20.57 -3.35
N ARG A 46 -3.90 20.88 -4.31
CA ARG A 46 -3.76 20.57 -5.74
C ARG A 46 -2.39 20.87 -6.35
N ARG A 47 -1.79 22.02 -6.01
CA ARG A 47 -0.47 22.40 -6.54
C ARG A 47 0.63 21.46 -6.05
N GLY A 48 0.65 21.14 -4.74
CA GLY A 48 1.60 20.21 -4.15
C GLY A 48 1.44 18.81 -4.71
N ILE A 49 0.21 18.31 -4.82
CA ILE A 49 -0.06 16.98 -5.38
C ILE A 49 0.35 16.89 -6.86
N ARG A 50 0.22 17.97 -7.64
CA ARG A 50 0.71 17.98 -9.02
C ARG A 50 2.23 17.85 -9.11
N VAL A 51 2.97 18.61 -8.30
CA VAL A 51 4.43 18.50 -8.24
C VAL A 51 4.84 17.10 -7.79
N PHE A 52 4.21 16.59 -6.73
CA PHE A 52 4.42 15.22 -6.26
C PHE A 52 4.17 14.18 -7.36
N ALA A 53 3.09 14.30 -8.13
CA ALA A 53 2.77 13.38 -9.21
C ALA A 53 3.86 13.41 -10.31
N ASP A 54 4.32 14.60 -10.71
CA ASP A 54 5.40 14.75 -11.70
C ASP A 54 6.73 14.18 -11.22
N VAL A 55 7.10 14.46 -9.97
CA VAL A 55 8.29 13.87 -9.33
C VAL A 55 8.17 12.35 -9.26
N SER A 56 6.97 11.83 -8.97
CA SER A 56 6.73 10.39 -8.84
C SER A 56 6.98 9.62 -10.13
N VAL A 57 6.82 10.24 -11.31
CA VAL A 57 7.17 9.60 -12.58
C VAL A 57 8.68 9.39 -12.67
N VAL A 58 9.46 10.43 -12.40
CA VAL A 58 10.94 10.36 -12.45
C VAL A 58 11.47 9.43 -11.37
N ALA A 59 10.98 9.60 -10.13
CA ALA A 59 11.34 8.76 -8.99
C ALA A 59 10.98 7.30 -9.25
N GLY A 60 9.82 7.01 -9.85
CA GLY A 60 9.41 5.67 -10.25
C GLY A 60 10.43 4.98 -11.14
N PHE A 61 10.90 5.65 -12.20
CA PHE A 61 11.94 5.09 -13.08
C PHE A 61 13.29 4.91 -12.39
N LEU A 62 13.70 5.87 -11.54
CA LEU A 62 14.93 5.77 -10.76
C LEU A 62 14.88 4.59 -9.78
N MET A 63 13.78 4.45 -9.03
CA MET A 63 13.57 3.34 -8.10
C MET A 63 13.50 1.99 -8.82
N MET A 64 12.87 1.94 -10.00
CA MET A 64 12.85 0.72 -10.81
C MET A 64 14.26 0.32 -11.25
N GLY A 65 15.06 1.27 -11.75
CA GLY A 65 16.46 1.02 -12.11
C GLY A 65 17.29 0.56 -10.91
N PHE A 66 17.13 1.22 -9.75
CA PHE A 66 17.77 0.82 -8.51
C PHE A 66 17.34 -0.57 -8.05
N ALA A 67 16.06 -0.91 -8.13
CA ALA A 67 15.55 -2.22 -7.74
C ALA A 67 16.15 -3.34 -8.61
N PHE A 68 16.21 -3.15 -9.94
CA PHE A 68 16.85 -4.12 -10.82
C PHE A 68 18.34 -4.27 -10.54
N TRP A 69 19.06 -3.15 -10.37
CA TRP A 69 20.47 -3.18 -10.01
C TRP A 69 20.69 -3.91 -8.67
N PHE A 70 19.91 -3.57 -7.64
CA PHE A 70 19.99 -4.19 -6.32
C PHE A 70 19.74 -5.71 -6.39
N LEU A 71 18.69 -6.15 -7.10
CA LEU A 71 18.37 -7.58 -7.23
C LEU A 71 19.45 -8.36 -7.99
N LEU A 72 19.98 -7.80 -9.08
CA LEU A 72 21.05 -8.43 -9.86
C LEU A 72 22.36 -8.49 -9.05
N ASN A 73 22.70 -7.41 -8.36
CA ASN A 73 23.89 -7.34 -7.52
C ASN A 73 23.77 -8.34 -6.35
N ASN A 74 22.61 -8.38 -5.68
CA ASN A 74 22.38 -9.30 -4.58
C ASN A 74 22.42 -10.77 -5.04
N LEU A 75 21.89 -11.07 -6.23
CA LEU A 75 22.02 -12.39 -6.83
C LEU A 75 23.48 -12.76 -7.14
N SER A 76 24.27 -11.80 -7.63
CA SER A 76 25.72 -12.01 -7.84
C SER A 76 26.44 -12.28 -6.52
N ASN A 77 26.15 -11.48 -5.48
CA ASN A 77 26.76 -11.63 -4.16
C ASN A 77 26.47 -13.00 -3.55
N PHE A 78 25.29 -13.59 -3.79
CA PHE A 78 24.98 -14.95 -3.36
C PHE A 78 26.00 -16.00 -3.84
N PHE A 79 26.59 -15.83 -5.04
CA PHE A 79 27.53 -16.78 -5.62
C PHE A 79 29.00 -16.38 -5.45
N VAL A 80 29.31 -15.08 -5.51
CA VAL A 80 30.69 -14.58 -5.63
C VAL A 80 31.24 -14.09 -4.28
N GLU A 81 30.46 -13.30 -3.55
CA GLU A 81 30.85 -12.71 -2.27
C GLU A 81 29.70 -12.85 -1.26
N PRO A 82 29.50 -14.05 -0.68
CA PRO A 82 28.36 -14.32 0.20
C PRO A 82 28.32 -13.44 1.46
N THR A 83 29.44 -12.81 1.84
CA THR A 83 29.50 -11.85 2.96
C THR A 83 28.74 -10.55 2.68
N GLU A 84 28.57 -10.18 1.40
CA GLU A 84 27.82 -8.99 0.96
C GLU A 84 26.40 -9.34 0.48
N PHE A 85 25.97 -10.60 0.67
CA PHE A 85 24.61 -11.03 0.34
C PHE A 85 23.61 -10.52 1.38
N ALA A 86 22.62 -9.76 0.93
CA ALA A 86 21.53 -9.28 1.77
C ALA A 86 20.32 -10.23 1.66
N GLU A 87 20.08 -11.02 2.70
CA GLU A 87 18.92 -11.92 2.76
C GLU A 87 17.61 -11.12 2.84
N LEU A 88 16.65 -11.46 1.96
CA LEU A 88 15.32 -10.87 1.96
C LEU A 88 14.36 -11.76 2.75
N THR A 89 14.07 -11.37 3.99
CA THR A 89 13.17 -12.12 4.87
C THR A 89 11.74 -11.60 4.78
N VAL A 90 10.79 -12.48 4.47
CA VAL A 90 9.36 -12.15 4.54
C VAL A 90 8.96 -11.96 6.00
N LEU A 91 8.38 -10.81 6.34
CA LEU A 91 7.95 -10.50 7.71
C LEU A 91 6.59 -11.13 7.99
N ILE A 92 6.58 -12.13 8.88
CA ILE A 92 5.40 -12.90 9.28
C ILE A 92 5.38 -12.94 10.81
N PRO A 93 4.41 -12.25 11.45
CA PRO A 93 4.19 -12.32 12.88
C PRO A 93 4.06 -13.76 13.39
N GLY A 94 4.88 -14.12 14.37
CA GLY A 94 4.91 -15.46 14.97
C GLY A 94 5.75 -16.50 14.22
N VAL A 95 6.29 -16.18 13.04
CA VAL A 95 7.20 -17.07 12.27
C VAL A 95 8.58 -16.43 12.14
N THR A 96 8.69 -15.32 11.42
CA THR A 96 9.96 -14.58 11.25
C THR A 96 10.09 -13.41 12.22
N LEU A 97 8.96 -12.90 12.74
CA LEU A 97 8.90 -11.93 13.83
C LEU A 97 8.43 -12.63 15.11
N THR A 98 9.35 -12.96 16.01
CA THR A 98 9.04 -13.79 17.20
C THR A 98 8.94 -12.99 18.51
N SER A 99 9.56 -11.82 18.59
CA SER A 99 9.50 -10.99 19.80
C SER A 99 8.24 -10.12 19.83
N ALA A 100 7.63 -9.99 21.01
CA ALA A 100 6.44 -9.16 21.19
C ALA A 100 6.65 -7.69 20.75
N PRO A 101 7.80 -7.03 21.03
CA PRO A 101 8.05 -5.69 20.51
C PRO A 101 8.12 -5.63 18.98
N ALA A 102 8.78 -6.59 18.32
CA ALA A 102 8.89 -6.60 16.86
C ALA A 102 7.53 -6.80 16.19
N ILE A 103 6.70 -7.70 16.72
CA ILE A 103 5.32 -7.89 16.27
C ILE A 103 4.50 -6.61 16.47
N ALA A 104 4.61 -5.96 17.63
CA ALA A 104 3.88 -4.72 17.90
C ALA A 104 4.28 -3.59 16.94
N TYR A 105 5.58 -3.39 16.70
CA TYR A 105 6.05 -2.40 15.73
C TYR A 105 5.55 -2.71 14.33
N PHE A 106 5.64 -3.96 13.88
CA PHE A 106 5.14 -4.37 12.57
C PHE A 106 3.64 -4.09 12.41
N LEU A 107 2.82 -4.46 13.40
CA LEU A 107 1.37 -4.25 13.36
C LEU A 107 0.96 -2.77 13.35
N ILE A 108 1.79 -1.88 13.91
CA ILE A 108 1.56 -0.43 13.87
C ILE A 108 2.08 0.17 12.56
N SER A 109 3.26 -0.24 12.10
CA SER A 109 3.91 0.31 10.90
C SER A 109 3.17 -0.05 9.62
N ILE A 110 2.65 -1.28 9.50
CA ILE A 110 2.00 -1.74 8.28
C ILE A 110 0.80 -0.86 7.86
N PRO A 111 -0.19 -0.60 8.75
CA PRO A 111 -1.33 0.23 8.36
C PRO A 111 -0.90 1.64 7.95
N ILE A 112 0.11 2.20 8.62
CA ILE A 112 0.63 3.54 8.32
C ILE A 112 1.22 3.57 6.90
N VAL A 113 2.13 2.65 6.59
CA VAL A 113 2.78 2.56 5.28
C VAL A 113 1.74 2.32 4.18
N LEU A 114 0.77 1.43 4.40
CA LEU A 114 -0.29 1.14 3.42
C LEU A 114 -1.20 2.33 3.19
N VAL A 115 -1.61 3.05 4.24
CA VAL A 115 -2.43 4.27 4.10
C VAL A 115 -1.71 5.33 3.27
N ILE A 116 -0.40 5.48 3.48
CA ILE A 116 0.41 6.44 2.73
C ILE A 116 0.56 6.01 1.27
N HIS A 117 0.87 4.74 1.03
CA HIS A 117 1.03 4.17 -0.30
C HIS A 117 -0.26 4.27 -1.14
N GLU A 118 -1.34 3.69 -0.63
CA GLU A 118 -2.63 3.63 -1.31
C GLU A 118 -3.30 4.99 -1.36
N GLY A 119 -3.14 5.80 -0.31
CA GLY A 119 -3.58 7.19 -0.29
C GLY A 119 -2.91 8.03 -1.38
N ALA A 120 -1.62 7.78 -1.66
CA ALA A 120 -0.90 8.45 -2.74
C ALA A 120 -1.41 8.03 -4.12
N HIS A 121 -1.64 6.73 -4.35
CA HIS A 121 -2.31 6.26 -5.58
C HIS A 121 -3.67 6.95 -5.75
N GLY A 122 -4.49 6.97 -4.69
CA GLY A 122 -5.82 7.54 -4.72
C GLY A 122 -5.85 9.05 -4.96
N ILE A 123 -4.98 9.82 -4.30
CA ILE A 123 -4.97 11.28 -4.44
C ILE A 123 -4.45 11.71 -5.83
N VAL A 124 -3.47 10.97 -6.38
CA VAL A 124 -2.97 11.24 -7.74
C VAL A 124 -3.98 10.78 -8.79
N ALA A 125 -4.65 9.64 -8.60
CA ALA A 125 -5.76 9.23 -9.47
C ALA A 125 -6.87 10.29 -9.49
N SER A 126 -7.23 10.83 -8.32
CA SER A 126 -8.18 11.93 -8.18
C SER A 126 -7.70 13.21 -8.89
N LEU A 127 -6.41 13.53 -8.83
CA LEU A 127 -5.81 14.67 -9.56
C LEU A 127 -5.95 14.50 -11.08
N GLU A 128 -5.72 13.28 -11.58
CA GLU A 128 -5.84 12.90 -12.98
C GLU A 128 -7.29 12.67 -13.43
N LYS A 129 -8.26 12.93 -12.54
CA LYS A 129 -9.71 12.77 -12.77
C LYS A 129 -10.14 11.33 -13.06
N ILE A 130 -9.43 10.36 -12.49
CA ILE A 130 -9.80 8.95 -12.49
C ILE A 130 -10.57 8.71 -11.18
N LYS A 131 -11.82 8.25 -11.28
CA LYS A 131 -12.66 7.99 -10.09
C LYS A 131 -12.12 6.82 -9.29
N ILE A 132 -12.23 6.91 -7.97
CA ILE A 132 -12.03 5.78 -7.06
C ILE A 132 -13.39 5.14 -6.75
N LYS A 133 -13.54 3.85 -7.03
CA LYS A 133 -14.74 3.07 -6.72
C LYS A 133 -14.82 2.79 -5.24
N THR A 134 -13.76 2.22 -4.69
CA THR A 134 -13.66 1.85 -3.28
C THR A 134 -12.23 1.97 -2.79
N GLY A 135 -12.03 2.00 -1.48
CA GLY A 135 -10.73 1.77 -0.88
C GLY A 135 -10.90 1.16 0.50
N GLY A 136 -9.82 0.64 1.09
CA GLY A 136 -9.90 0.00 2.38
C GLY A 136 -8.69 -0.86 2.70
N PHE A 137 -8.92 -1.89 3.51
CA PHE A 137 -7.86 -2.82 3.91
C PHE A 137 -8.39 -4.25 4.00
N VAL A 138 -7.48 -5.19 3.82
CA VAL A 138 -7.70 -6.64 3.93
C VAL A 138 -6.68 -7.20 4.91
N VAL A 139 -7.14 -8.03 5.82
CA VAL A 139 -6.29 -8.86 6.68
C VAL A 139 -6.57 -10.32 6.35
N PHE A 140 -5.56 -11.05 5.87
CA PHE A 140 -5.61 -12.47 5.60
C PHE A 140 -4.64 -13.20 6.53
N ILE A 141 -5.18 -13.85 7.58
CA ILE A 141 -4.40 -14.52 8.64
C ILE A 141 -3.42 -13.56 9.35
N ALA A 142 -2.24 -13.34 8.76
CA ALA A 142 -1.18 -12.45 9.24
C ALA A 142 -0.67 -11.48 8.16
N LEU A 143 -1.23 -11.55 6.95
CA LEU A 143 -0.95 -10.66 5.84
C LEU A 143 -1.92 -9.48 5.85
N PHE A 144 -1.39 -8.29 5.63
CA PHE A 144 -2.14 -7.06 5.59
C PHE A 144 -1.97 -6.42 4.22
N ALA A 145 -3.06 -5.97 3.63
CA ALA A 145 -3.07 -5.25 2.38
C ALA A 145 -3.98 -4.03 2.51
N GLY A 146 -3.49 -2.87 2.07
CA GLY A 146 -4.33 -1.71 1.79
C GLY A 146 -4.71 -1.74 0.33
N PHE A 147 -5.81 -1.11 -0.03
CA PHE A 147 -6.12 -0.88 -1.44
C PHE A 147 -6.88 0.41 -1.64
N VAL A 148 -6.61 1.07 -2.75
CA VAL A 148 -7.50 2.03 -3.38
C VAL A 148 -7.78 1.53 -4.79
N GLU A 149 -9.05 1.45 -5.16
CA GLU A 149 -9.51 0.82 -6.40
C GLU A 149 -10.00 1.90 -7.38
N PRO A 150 -9.17 2.33 -8.35
CA PRO A 150 -9.58 3.24 -9.40
C PRO A 150 -10.57 2.57 -10.35
N ASP A 151 -11.36 3.36 -11.04
CA ASP A 151 -12.16 2.87 -12.16
C ASP A 151 -11.23 2.44 -13.30
N GLU A 152 -11.19 1.12 -13.56
CA GLU A 152 -10.31 0.50 -14.55
C GLU A 152 -10.53 1.07 -15.96
N GLU A 153 -11.77 1.32 -16.36
CA GLU A 153 -12.04 1.87 -17.69
C GLU A 153 -11.53 3.31 -17.84
N GLU A 154 -11.75 4.14 -16.82
CA GLU A 154 -11.22 5.51 -16.79
C GLU A 154 -9.69 5.52 -16.73
N PHE A 155 -9.09 4.60 -15.97
CA PHE A 155 -7.64 4.44 -15.88
C PHE A 155 -7.04 4.03 -17.24
N ASP A 156 -7.64 3.06 -17.92
CA ASP A 156 -7.15 2.57 -19.20
C ASP A 156 -7.25 3.62 -20.30
N LYS A 157 -8.35 4.39 -20.31
CA LYS A 157 -8.58 5.52 -21.22
C LYS A 157 -7.72 6.74 -20.89
N ALA A 158 -7.11 6.80 -19.70
CA ALA A 158 -6.27 7.93 -19.30
C ALA A 158 -4.99 8.04 -20.14
N LYS A 159 -4.43 9.25 -20.19
CA LYS A 159 -3.16 9.52 -20.88
C LYS A 159 -2.04 8.68 -20.26
N LYS A 160 -1.05 8.30 -21.07
CA LYS A 160 0.13 7.54 -20.61
C LYS A 160 0.79 8.19 -19.39
N ILE A 161 0.97 9.51 -19.42
CA ILE A 161 1.58 10.24 -18.31
C ILE A 161 0.73 10.18 -17.02
N SER A 162 -0.59 10.25 -17.14
CA SER A 162 -1.51 10.13 -16.00
C SER A 162 -1.41 8.75 -15.36
N LYS A 163 -1.33 7.69 -16.17
CA LYS A 163 -1.10 6.33 -15.70
C LYS A 163 0.24 6.20 -14.97
N LEU A 164 1.32 6.72 -15.55
CA LEU A 164 2.64 6.69 -14.92
C LEU A 164 2.67 7.47 -13.59
N ARG A 165 2.02 8.62 -13.52
CA ARG A 165 1.87 9.41 -12.28
C ARG A 165 1.20 8.59 -11.19
N VAL A 166 0.07 7.93 -11.51
CA VAL A 166 -0.64 7.08 -10.56
C VAL A 166 0.24 5.90 -10.13
N ILE A 167 0.83 5.16 -11.06
CA ILE A 167 1.65 3.97 -10.76
C ILE A 167 2.88 4.32 -9.91
N GLY A 168 3.54 5.45 -10.17
CA GLY A 168 4.73 5.87 -9.40
C GLY A 168 4.41 6.45 -8.01
N ALA A 169 3.16 6.85 -7.75
CA ALA A 169 2.79 7.60 -6.56
C ALA A 169 3.02 6.83 -5.26
N GLY A 170 2.56 5.57 -5.16
CA GLY A 170 2.65 4.78 -3.94
C GLY A 170 4.09 4.56 -3.46
N ALA A 171 4.96 4.09 -4.36
CA ALA A 171 6.38 3.88 -4.05
C ALA A 171 7.07 5.19 -3.65
N THR A 172 6.82 6.28 -4.37
CA THR A 172 7.43 7.58 -4.08
C THR A 172 6.97 8.12 -2.73
N ALA A 173 5.69 7.95 -2.37
CA ALA A 173 5.18 8.35 -1.06
C ALA A 173 5.83 7.59 0.09
N ASN A 174 6.02 6.27 -0.07
CA ASN A 174 6.70 5.48 0.95
C ASN A 174 8.16 5.91 1.15
N VAL A 175 8.90 6.17 0.07
CA VAL A 175 10.27 6.66 0.17
C VAL A 175 10.32 8.00 0.87
N ILE A 176 9.43 8.94 0.52
CA ILE A 176 9.37 10.26 1.17
C ILE A 176 9.03 10.12 2.66
N PHE A 177 8.13 9.20 3.02
CA PHE A 177 7.71 9.00 4.40
C PHE A 177 8.75 8.27 5.26
N ALA A 178 9.63 7.49 4.64
CA ALA A 178 10.64 6.71 5.35
C ALA A 178 11.75 7.57 5.98
N PHE A 179 11.88 8.85 5.58
CA PHE A 179 12.86 9.81 6.09
C PHE A 179 12.19 10.90 6.93
#